data_AF-A0A2Z6LUM4-F1
#
_entry.id   AF-A0A2Z6LUM4-F1
#
_cell.length_a   1.000
_cell.length_b   1.000
_cell.length_c   1.000
_cell.angle_alpha   90.00
_cell.angle_beta   90.00
_cell.angle_gamma   90.00
#
_symmetry.space_group_name_H-M   'P 1'
#
loop_
_entity.id
_entity.type
_entity.pdbx_description
1 polymer ?
#
loop_
_entity_poly.entity_id
_entity_poly.type
_entity_poly.pdbx_seq_one_letter_code
_entity_poly.pdbx_strand_id
1 'polypeptide(L)'
;MVFSNSKFNTVQSRVLSLPIFITFLLLQYHNVESQTPLTRSENVAFSITQFEEENTDIFTRGDATISRGILRLTKTDQYGKPLPNSVGRATYVTPIHIWDKASGKLADFSTGFSFIVNTNDEPLHGDGFAFFIGPIHFDLPKNSSGGYLGLFNPETAHVPSKNPIVAIEFDGFTNVWDPPSSYQSPHIGIDVGSIDSVAYTQWPINFVQKNPIGEASINYNSESKSLSVFVAYPGTEWNSTSVSFVVDLRSVLPEWVRVGFSAATGQLVETHEIINWSFESSL
;
A
#
# COMPACT_ATOMS: atom_id res chain seq x y z
N MET A 1 -100.88 55.09 57.47
CA MET A 1 -101.19 53.69 57.13
C MET A 1 -100.03 53.17 56.29
N VAL A 2 -99.20 52.29 56.88
CA VAL A 2 -98.21 51.35 56.30
C VAL A 2 -97.06 51.85 55.37
N PHE A 3 -95.84 51.41 55.69
CA PHE A 3 -94.52 51.65 55.07
C PHE A 3 -94.29 50.88 53.74
N SER A 4 -93.30 51.33 52.93
CA SER A 4 -92.21 50.52 52.30
C SER A 4 -91.64 51.22 51.04
N ASN A 5 -90.45 51.81 51.04
CA ASN A 5 -89.08 51.26 50.83
C ASN A 5 -88.61 51.03 49.36
N SER A 6 -87.68 51.90 48.94
CA SER A 6 -86.48 51.78 48.07
C SER A 6 -86.40 50.74 46.93
N LYS A 7 -85.85 51.15 45.76
CA LYS A 7 -84.45 50.90 45.35
C LYS A 7 -84.16 51.39 43.91
N PHE A 8 -83.01 52.05 43.77
CA PHE A 8 -82.30 52.33 42.51
C PHE A 8 -81.61 51.06 42.00
N ASN A 9 -81.52 50.89 40.68
CA ASN A 9 -80.57 49.98 40.04
C ASN A 9 -79.95 50.65 38.80
N THR A 10 -78.64 50.81 38.86
CA THR A 10 -77.74 51.33 37.82
C THR A 10 -77.30 50.16 36.93
N VAL A 11 -77.35 50.30 35.60
CA VAL A 11 -76.72 49.34 34.67
C VAL A 11 -75.36 49.90 34.24
N GLN A 12 -74.31 49.17 34.61
CA GLN A 12 -72.90 49.50 34.37
C GLN A 12 -72.42 48.85 33.05
N SER A 13 -71.68 49.60 32.24
CA SER A 13 -71.09 49.21 30.96
C SER A 13 -69.96 48.18 31.12
N ARG A 14 -69.92 47.16 30.26
CA ARG A 14 -68.86 46.14 30.20
C ARG A 14 -67.61 46.68 29.49
N VAL A 15 -66.44 46.56 30.14
CA VAL A 15 -65.12 46.73 29.52
C VAL A 15 -64.55 45.32 29.26
N LEU A 16 -64.17 45.02 28.01
CA LEU A 16 -63.45 43.80 27.67
C LEU A 16 -61.95 43.97 27.94
N SER A 17 -61.37 43.07 28.74
CA SER A 17 -59.92 42.93 28.94
C SER A 17 -59.41 41.72 28.14
N LEU A 18 -58.44 41.92 27.23
CA LEU A 18 -57.67 40.84 26.60
C LEU A 18 -56.53 40.38 27.53
N PRO A 19 -56.25 39.07 27.68
CA PRO A 19 -55.06 38.60 28.37
C PRO A 19 -53.84 38.58 27.42
N ILE A 20 -52.73 39.14 27.90
CA ILE A 20 -51.40 39.06 27.25
C ILE A 20 -50.74 37.75 27.69
N PHE A 21 -50.48 36.84 26.76
CA PHE A 21 -49.69 35.63 27.00
C PHE A 21 -48.21 35.94 26.74
N ILE A 22 -47.39 36.00 27.79
CA ILE A 22 -45.93 36.06 27.71
C ILE A 22 -45.41 34.63 27.82
N THR A 23 -44.99 34.03 26.71
CA THR A 23 -44.27 32.75 26.70
C THR A 23 -42.77 33.00 26.92
N PHE A 24 -42.26 32.58 28.08
CA PHE A 24 -40.83 32.45 28.35
C PHE A 24 -40.27 31.24 27.59
N LEU A 25 -39.41 31.47 26.59
CA LEU A 25 -38.64 30.41 25.94
C LEU A 25 -37.37 30.16 26.76
N LEU A 26 -37.31 29.02 27.45
CA LEU A 26 -36.12 28.54 28.16
C LEU A 26 -35.02 28.20 27.15
N LEU A 27 -33.90 28.94 27.20
CA LEU A 27 -32.63 28.55 26.59
C LEU A 27 -32.16 27.23 27.22
N GLN A 28 -32.43 26.10 26.56
CA GLN A 28 -31.72 24.87 26.84
C GLN A 28 -30.32 25.01 26.24
N TYR A 29 -29.35 25.35 27.09
CA TYR A 29 -27.94 25.09 26.83
C TYR A 29 -27.79 23.57 26.69
N HIS A 30 -27.79 23.08 25.45
CA HIS A 30 -27.18 21.79 25.17
C HIS A 30 -25.67 21.98 25.28
N ASN A 31 -25.12 21.50 26.40
CA ASN A 31 -23.73 21.08 26.44
C ASN A 31 -23.59 19.94 25.42
N VAL A 32 -23.27 20.29 24.17
CA VAL A 32 -22.61 19.35 23.28
C VAL A 32 -21.23 19.19 23.89
N GLU A 33 -21.08 18.17 24.74
CA GLU A 33 -19.75 17.60 24.96
C GLU A 33 -19.20 17.30 23.58
N SER A 34 -18.20 18.08 23.16
CA SER A 34 -17.38 17.75 22.03
C SER A 34 -16.74 16.40 22.35
N GLN A 35 -17.37 15.32 21.93
CA GLN A 35 -16.69 14.06 21.77
C GLN A 35 -15.58 14.35 20.77
N THR A 36 -14.36 14.54 21.29
CA THR A 36 -13.15 14.37 20.50
C THR A 36 -13.36 13.11 19.67
N PRO A 37 -13.23 13.15 18.33
CA PRO A 37 -13.34 11.94 17.54
C PRO A 37 -12.36 10.95 18.15
N LEU A 38 -12.86 9.83 18.66
CA LEU A 38 -12.00 8.69 18.96
C LEU A 38 -11.31 8.39 17.64
N THR A 39 -10.02 8.69 17.53
CA THR A 39 -9.21 8.29 16.38
C THR A 39 -9.24 6.78 16.37
N ARG A 40 -10.17 6.20 15.62
CA ARG A 40 -10.20 4.78 15.36
C ARG A 40 -8.95 4.50 14.56
N SER A 41 -7.96 3.91 15.23
CA SER A 41 -6.77 3.37 14.58
C SER A 41 -7.24 2.38 13.50
N GLU A 42 -6.94 2.70 12.24
CA GLU A 42 -7.31 1.88 11.08
C GLU A 42 -6.17 0.90 10.83
N ASN A 43 -6.26 -0.24 11.50
CA ASN A 43 -5.24 -1.29 11.40
C ASN A 43 -5.59 -2.31 10.32
N VAL A 44 -4.63 -2.60 9.46
CA VAL A 44 -4.69 -3.72 8.52
C VAL A 44 -3.54 -4.65 8.84
N ALA A 45 -3.82 -5.92 9.08
CA ALA A 45 -2.80 -6.93 9.29
C ALA A 45 -3.22 -8.26 8.67
N PHE A 46 -2.28 -8.94 8.02
CA PHE A 46 -2.47 -10.30 7.51
C PHE A 46 -1.16 -11.09 7.53
N SER A 47 -1.29 -12.42 7.50
CA SER A 47 -0.17 -13.34 7.38
C SER A 47 -0.59 -14.53 6.52
N ILE A 48 0.09 -14.70 5.39
CA ILE A 48 -0.09 -15.78 4.42
C ILE A 48 1.13 -16.68 4.56
N THR A 49 0.96 -17.84 5.18
CA THR A 49 2.02 -18.84 5.35
C THR A 49 2.19 -19.72 4.10
N GLN A 50 1.14 -19.83 3.30
CA GLN A 50 1.10 -20.50 2.00
C GLN A 50 0.00 -19.88 1.12
N PHE A 51 0.22 -19.81 -0.19
CA PHE A 51 -0.77 -19.29 -1.13
C PHE A 51 -1.74 -20.38 -1.60
N GLU A 52 -3.02 -20.21 -1.29
CA GLU A 52 -4.08 -21.13 -1.71
C GLU A 52 -4.69 -20.67 -3.05
N GLU A 53 -4.99 -21.60 -3.96
CA GLU A 53 -5.53 -21.26 -5.29
C GLU A 53 -6.90 -20.58 -5.22
N GLU A 54 -7.67 -20.87 -4.17
CA GLU A 54 -8.98 -20.26 -3.89
C GLU A 54 -8.89 -19.02 -2.98
N ASN A 55 -7.68 -18.53 -2.68
CA ASN A 55 -7.48 -17.37 -1.81
C ASN A 55 -8.08 -16.11 -2.46
N THR A 56 -9.23 -15.67 -1.95
CA THR A 56 -9.93 -14.46 -2.42
C THR A 56 -9.25 -13.15 -2.00
N ASP A 57 -8.28 -13.22 -1.08
CA ASP A 57 -7.59 -12.05 -0.56
C ASP A 57 -6.43 -11.61 -1.46
N ILE A 58 -6.00 -12.48 -2.39
CA ILE A 58 -4.97 -12.17 -3.38
C ILE A 58 -5.59 -12.11 -4.77
N PHE A 59 -5.34 -11.00 -5.44
CA PHE A 59 -5.80 -10.79 -6.80
C PHE A 59 -4.63 -10.79 -7.77
N THR A 60 -4.61 -11.79 -8.67
CA THR A 60 -3.58 -11.94 -9.69
C THR A 60 -3.96 -11.27 -11.01
N ARG A 61 -2.94 -10.78 -11.71
CA ARG A 61 -3.02 -10.11 -13.01
C ARG A 61 -1.85 -10.52 -13.90
N GLY A 62 -2.06 -10.42 -15.20
CA GLY A 62 -1.07 -10.84 -16.19
C GLY A 62 -0.79 -12.34 -16.04
N ASP A 63 0.48 -12.64 -15.85
CA ASP A 63 1.02 -14.00 -15.86
C ASP A 63 1.20 -14.61 -14.47
N ALA A 64 0.82 -13.87 -13.42
CA ALA A 64 0.92 -14.34 -12.06
C ALA A 64 -0.09 -15.47 -11.78
N THR A 65 0.38 -16.53 -11.15
CA THR A 65 -0.42 -17.70 -10.78
C THR A 65 -0.10 -18.13 -9.35
N ILE A 66 -1.09 -18.74 -8.70
CA ILE A 66 -0.89 -19.44 -7.43
C ILE A 66 -0.95 -20.92 -7.73
N SER A 67 0.03 -21.68 -7.27
CA SER A 67 0.01 -23.14 -7.38
C SER A 67 0.90 -23.80 -6.34
N ARG A 68 0.41 -24.88 -5.73
CA ARG A 68 1.13 -25.67 -4.71
C ARG A 68 1.68 -24.81 -3.56
N GLY A 69 0.89 -23.86 -3.05
CA GLY A 69 1.29 -23.03 -1.91
C GLY A 69 2.18 -21.83 -2.26
N ILE A 70 2.54 -21.65 -3.54
CA ILE A 70 3.51 -20.65 -3.98
C ILE A 70 2.85 -19.67 -4.95
N LEU A 71 3.11 -18.39 -4.75
CA LEU A 71 2.76 -17.34 -5.70
C LEU A 71 3.90 -17.18 -6.72
N ARG A 72 3.62 -17.51 -7.99
CA ARG A 72 4.55 -17.35 -9.11
C ARG A 72 4.20 -16.10 -9.88
N LEU A 73 5.13 -15.16 -10.00
CA LEU A 73 4.87 -13.87 -10.64
C LEU A 73 5.15 -13.90 -12.15
N THR A 74 6.02 -14.80 -12.64
CA THR A 74 6.35 -14.94 -14.06
C THR A 74 6.06 -16.34 -14.61
N LYS A 75 5.79 -16.41 -15.92
CA LYS A 75 5.47 -17.64 -16.66
C LYS A 75 6.67 -18.57 -16.73
N THR A 76 6.35 -19.85 -16.66
CA THR A 76 7.27 -20.95 -16.98
C THR A 76 6.66 -21.87 -18.04
N ASP A 77 7.50 -22.64 -18.71
CA ASP A 77 7.06 -23.77 -19.52
C ASP A 77 6.64 -24.97 -18.63
N GLN A 78 6.19 -26.05 -19.27
CA GLN A 78 5.76 -27.27 -18.57
C GLN A 78 6.85 -27.96 -17.73
N TYR A 79 8.13 -27.60 -17.93
CA TYR A 79 9.27 -28.13 -17.19
C TYR A 79 9.75 -27.17 -16.09
N GLY A 80 9.08 -26.03 -15.90
CA GLY A 80 9.45 -25.02 -14.92
C GLY A 80 10.52 -24.05 -15.42
N LYS A 81 10.86 -24.04 -16.72
CA LYS A 81 11.82 -23.09 -17.27
C LYS A 81 11.15 -21.72 -17.49
N PRO A 82 11.73 -20.59 -17.05
CA PRO A 82 11.13 -19.27 -17.22
C PRO A 82 11.07 -18.88 -18.70
N LEU A 83 10.03 -18.11 -19.04
CA LEU A 83 9.76 -17.64 -20.40
C LEU A 83 10.03 -16.14 -20.55
N PRO A 84 10.42 -15.66 -21.75
CA PRO A 84 10.69 -14.25 -22.00
C PRO A 84 9.39 -13.43 -22.12
N ASN A 85 9.50 -12.12 -21.88
CA ASN A 85 8.41 -11.14 -21.98
C ASN A 85 7.18 -11.48 -21.12
N SER A 86 7.40 -12.11 -19.96
CA SER A 86 6.36 -12.39 -18.97
C SER A 86 6.16 -11.16 -18.09
N VAL A 87 4.91 -10.87 -17.74
CA VAL A 87 4.59 -9.84 -16.73
C VAL A 87 3.46 -10.33 -15.85
N GLY A 88 3.67 -10.36 -14.54
CA GLY A 88 2.63 -10.75 -13.60
C GLY A 88 2.65 -9.93 -12.33
N ARG A 89 1.48 -9.77 -11.74
CA ARG A 89 1.27 -8.97 -10.54
C ARG A 89 0.24 -9.62 -9.63
N ALA A 90 0.47 -9.54 -8.34
CA ALA A 90 -0.44 -10.03 -7.31
C ALA A 90 -0.62 -8.97 -6.23
N THR A 91 -1.87 -8.64 -5.90
CA THR A 91 -2.21 -7.59 -4.94
C THR A 91 -3.08 -8.11 -3.83
N TYR A 92 -2.85 -7.66 -2.59
CA TYR A 92 -3.81 -7.85 -1.52
C TYR A 92 -5.07 -7.02 -1.79
N VAL A 93 -6.25 -7.63 -1.68
CA VAL A 93 -7.49 -7.02 -2.16
C VAL A 93 -7.96 -5.84 -1.31
N THR A 94 -7.72 -5.91 -0.01
CA THR A 94 -8.16 -4.91 0.98
C THR A 94 -7.32 -3.65 0.84
N PRO A 95 -7.95 -2.48 0.56
CA PRO A 95 -7.25 -1.20 0.58
C PRO A 95 -6.68 -0.86 1.95
N ILE A 96 -5.53 -0.19 1.96
CA ILE A 96 -4.84 0.28 3.17
C ILE A 96 -4.90 1.80 3.19
N HIS A 97 -5.31 2.39 4.31
CA HIS A 97 -5.26 3.84 4.53
C HIS A 97 -3.87 4.20 5.02
N ILE A 98 -2.99 4.64 4.11
CA ILE A 98 -1.57 4.85 4.41
C ILE A 98 -1.28 6.25 4.95
N TRP A 99 -2.18 7.21 4.73
CA TRP A 99 -2.17 8.53 5.36
C TRP A 99 -3.56 9.18 5.31
N ASP A 100 -3.88 10.01 6.29
CA ASP A 100 -5.15 10.74 6.37
C ASP A 100 -4.95 12.23 6.07
N LYS A 101 -5.71 12.76 5.11
CA LYS A 101 -5.59 14.15 4.66
C LYS A 101 -6.10 15.17 5.67
N ALA A 102 -7.08 14.81 6.49
CA ALA A 102 -7.67 15.74 7.45
C ALA A 102 -6.73 16.05 8.61
N SER A 103 -6.07 15.03 9.14
CA SER A 103 -5.12 15.11 10.27
C SER A 103 -3.67 15.23 9.82
N GLY A 104 -3.36 14.87 8.58
CA GLY A 104 -1.99 14.76 8.07
C GLY A 104 -1.22 13.56 8.64
N LYS A 105 -1.87 12.65 9.38
CA LYS A 105 -1.22 11.46 9.94
C LYS A 105 -0.75 10.52 8.83
N LEU A 106 0.37 9.86 9.08
CA LEU A 106 0.96 8.83 8.24
C LEU A 106 0.93 7.51 9.01
N ALA A 107 0.63 6.42 8.32
CA ALA A 107 0.68 5.11 8.93
C ALA A 107 2.11 4.60 9.03
N ASP A 108 2.41 3.91 10.12
CA ASP A 108 3.54 2.98 10.16
C ASP A 108 3.15 1.69 9.42
N PHE A 109 4.11 1.01 8.81
CA PHE A 109 3.89 -0.33 8.30
C PHE A 109 5.14 -1.21 8.39
N SER A 110 4.91 -2.51 8.49
CA SER A 110 5.92 -3.55 8.33
C SER A 110 5.41 -4.63 7.41
N THR A 111 6.29 -5.18 6.58
CA THR A 111 5.98 -6.36 5.77
C THR A 111 7.17 -7.29 5.72
N GLY A 112 6.90 -8.59 5.72
CA GLY A 112 7.90 -9.62 5.58
C GLY A 112 7.47 -10.64 4.55
N PHE A 113 8.41 -11.16 3.77
CA PHE A 113 8.14 -12.24 2.84
C PHE A 113 9.40 -13.06 2.58
N SER A 114 9.21 -14.34 2.29
CA SER A 114 10.26 -15.19 1.75
C SER A 114 10.05 -15.39 0.26
N PHE A 115 11.14 -15.44 -0.49
CA PHE A 115 11.11 -15.58 -1.94
C PHE A 115 12.21 -16.51 -2.45
N ILE A 116 12.02 -17.00 -3.67
CA ILE A 116 13.05 -17.69 -4.46
C ILE A 116 13.13 -17.01 -5.82
N VAL A 117 14.36 -16.71 -6.23
CA VAL A 117 14.69 -16.36 -7.61
C VAL A 117 15.59 -17.45 -8.18
N ASN A 118 15.15 -18.08 -9.27
CA ASN A 118 15.90 -19.14 -9.95
C ASN A 118 16.39 -18.62 -11.30
N THR A 119 17.70 -18.41 -11.39
CA THR A 119 18.41 -17.94 -12.58
C THR A 119 18.64 -19.05 -13.62
N ASN A 120 18.27 -20.29 -13.30
CA ASN A 120 18.50 -21.50 -14.11
C ASN A 120 19.97 -21.72 -14.50
N ASP A 121 20.88 -21.37 -13.58
CA ASP A 121 22.33 -21.47 -13.74
C ASP A 121 22.89 -20.60 -14.89
N GLU A 122 22.11 -19.62 -15.36
CA GLU A 122 22.56 -18.66 -16.37
C GLU A 122 23.38 -17.53 -15.72
N PRO A 123 24.54 -17.17 -16.28
CA PRO A 123 25.37 -16.09 -15.75
C PRO A 123 24.77 -14.69 -15.96
N LEU A 124 23.85 -14.57 -16.92
CA LEU A 124 23.04 -13.38 -17.16
C LEU A 124 21.57 -13.80 -17.11
N HIS A 125 20.82 -13.17 -16.22
CA HIS A 125 19.43 -13.46 -15.94
C HIS A 125 18.71 -12.14 -15.66
N GLY A 126 17.39 -12.19 -15.55
CA GLY A 126 16.58 -10.99 -15.33
C GLY A 126 15.08 -11.20 -15.54
N ASP A 127 14.28 -10.17 -15.38
CA ASP A 127 14.71 -8.79 -15.06
C ASP A 127 14.60 -8.52 -13.56
N GLY A 128 13.52 -8.95 -12.91
CA GLY A 128 13.42 -8.89 -11.46
C GLY A 128 11.98 -8.87 -10.97
N PHE A 129 11.84 -8.65 -9.66
CA PHE A 129 10.54 -8.46 -9.01
C PHE A 129 10.57 -7.29 -8.02
N ALA A 130 9.40 -6.81 -7.64
CA ALA A 130 9.26 -5.73 -6.67
C ALA A 130 8.07 -5.96 -5.74
N PHE A 131 8.24 -5.61 -4.47
CA PHE A 131 7.11 -5.27 -3.59
C PHE A 131 6.72 -3.82 -3.87
N PHE A 132 5.44 -3.53 -4.05
CA PHE A 132 4.99 -2.17 -4.38
C PHE A 132 3.82 -1.72 -3.53
N ILE A 133 3.71 -0.40 -3.39
CA ILE A 133 2.60 0.33 -2.81
C ILE A 133 2.10 1.30 -3.89
N GLY A 134 0.81 1.20 -4.24
CA GLY A 134 0.24 2.03 -5.30
C GLY A 134 -1.27 2.25 -5.16
N PRO A 135 -1.90 3.01 -6.07
CA PRO A 135 -3.33 3.31 -5.98
C PRO A 135 -4.18 2.04 -6.05
N ILE A 136 -5.37 2.07 -5.43
CA ILE A 136 -6.35 0.95 -5.51
C ILE A 136 -6.63 0.55 -6.96
N HIS A 137 -6.71 1.56 -7.84
CA HIS A 137 -6.91 1.41 -9.27
C HIS A 137 -5.60 1.67 -10.00
N PHE A 138 -4.69 0.70 -9.91
CA PHE A 138 -3.46 0.69 -10.67
C PHE A 138 -3.52 -0.45 -11.68
N ASP A 139 -3.70 -0.14 -12.96
CA ASP A 139 -3.73 -1.15 -14.02
C ASP A 139 -2.32 -1.70 -14.28
N LEU A 140 -2.23 -2.88 -14.91
CA LEU A 140 -0.95 -3.39 -15.38
C LEU A 140 -0.53 -2.54 -16.58
N PRO A 141 0.60 -1.80 -16.53
CA PRO A 141 0.96 -0.91 -17.63
C PRO A 141 1.26 -1.71 -18.90
N LYS A 142 0.91 -1.16 -20.06
CA LYS A 142 1.25 -1.79 -21.35
C LYS A 142 2.76 -1.73 -21.56
N ASN A 143 3.32 -2.75 -22.22
CA ASN A 143 4.73 -2.85 -22.57
C ASN A 143 5.68 -2.72 -21.36
N SER A 144 5.24 -3.21 -20.20
CA SER A 144 5.98 -3.13 -18.92
C SER A 144 6.85 -4.35 -18.62
N SER A 145 7.14 -5.19 -19.64
CA SER A 145 8.06 -6.32 -19.52
C SER A 145 9.51 -5.86 -19.40
N GLY A 146 10.39 -6.76 -18.96
CA GLY A 146 11.79 -6.45 -18.73
C GLY A 146 12.00 -5.51 -17.53
N GLY A 147 13.01 -4.64 -17.61
CA GLY A 147 13.38 -3.67 -16.56
C GLY A 147 12.34 -2.62 -16.18
N TYR A 148 11.09 -2.73 -16.64
CA TYR A 148 9.96 -1.93 -16.12
C TYR A 148 9.12 -2.69 -15.07
N LEU A 149 9.50 -3.95 -14.79
CA LEU A 149 9.04 -4.80 -13.68
C LEU A 149 7.52 -4.98 -13.56
N GLY A 150 6.76 -4.74 -14.64
CA GLY A 150 5.29 -4.74 -14.60
C GLY A 150 4.68 -3.55 -13.84
N LEU A 151 5.50 -2.55 -13.46
CA LEU A 151 5.10 -1.40 -12.66
C LEU A 151 5.14 -0.08 -13.43
N PHE A 152 5.99 0.04 -14.44
CA PHE A 152 6.16 1.30 -15.16
C PHE A 152 5.75 1.18 -16.62
N ASN A 153 5.13 2.24 -17.13
CA ASN A 153 4.93 2.40 -18.56
C ASN A 153 6.22 3.02 -19.14
N PRO A 154 6.80 2.49 -20.23
CA PRO A 154 8.07 2.98 -20.78
C PRO A 154 8.08 4.47 -21.08
N GLU A 155 6.95 5.04 -21.50
CA GLU A 155 6.83 6.46 -21.85
C GLU A 155 6.80 7.38 -20.62
N THR A 156 6.49 6.86 -19.43
CA THR A 156 6.42 7.65 -18.18
C THR A 156 7.30 7.13 -17.06
N ALA A 157 8.09 6.08 -17.28
CA ALA A 157 8.84 5.37 -16.26
C ALA A 157 9.78 6.28 -15.44
N HIS A 158 10.33 7.31 -16.09
CA HIS A 158 11.27 8.26 -15.49
C HIS A 158 10.62 9.59 -15.06
N VAL A 159 9.28 9.63 -14.92
CA VAL A 159 8.52 10.85 -14.61
C VAL A 159 7.76 10.68 -13.30
N PRO A 160 8.36 11.05 -12.13
CA PRO A 160 7.77 10.86 -10.81
C PRO A 160 6.31 11.29 -10.67
N SER A 161 5.95 12.45 -11.23
CA SER A 161 4.58 12.98 -11.19
C SER A 161 3.52 12.13 -11.90
N LYS A 162 3.92 11.11 -12.67
CA LYS A 162 3.02 10.23 -13.43
C LYS A 162 2.86 8.85 -12.81
N ASN A 163 3.72 8.46 -11.88
CA ASN A 163 3.68 7.15 -11.25
C ASN A 163 3.55 7.36 -9.73
N PRO A 164 2.33 7.40 -9.18
CA PRO A 164 2.11 7.47 -7.74
C PRO A 164 2.38 6.11 -7.09
N ILE A 165 3.63 5.63 -7.15
CA ILE A 165 4.07 4.31 -6.70
C ILE A 165 5.33 4.47 -5.87
N VAL A 166 5.42 3.66 -4.81
CA VAL A 166 6.68 3.38 -4.12
C VAL A 166 6.92 1.89 -4.25
N ALA A 167 8.10 1.50 -4.72
CA ALA A 167 8.45 0.10 -4.88
C ALA A 167 9.81 -0.22 -4.24
N ILE A 168 9.96 -1.47 -3.82
CA ILE A 168 11.21 -2.05 -3.39
C ILE A 168 11.51 -3.13 -4.42
N GLU A 169 12.43 -2.82 -5.32
CA GLU A 169 12.82 -3.74 -6.39
C GLU A 169 13.98 -4.64 -5.98
N PHE A 170 13.98 -5.82 -6.58
CA PHE A 170 15.01 -6.84 -6.51
C PHE A 170 15.38 -7.11 -7.98
N ASP A 171 16.30 -6.31 -8.48
CA ASP A 171 16.68 -6.26 -9.89
C ASP A 171 17.87 -7.19 -10.15
N GLY A 172 17.60 -8.23 -10.93
CA GLY A 172 18.57 -9.20 -11.39
C GLY A 172 19.38 -8.72 -12.59
N PHE A 173 18.90 -7.69 -13.31
CA PHE A 173 19.47 -7.20 -14.56
C PHE A 173 19.64 -5.67 -14.59
N THR A 174 20.88 -5.21 -14.33
CA THR A 174 21.20 -3.79 -14.27
C THR A 174 21.00 -3.14 -15.62
N ASN A 175 20.10 -2.16 -15.65
CA ASN A 175 19.96 -1.29 -16.79
C ASN A 175 20.91 -0.09 -16.66
N VAL A 176 21.22 0.56 -17.78
CA VAL A 176 22.17 1.70 -17.79
C VAL A 176 21.70 2.90 -16.96
N TRP A 177 20.41 2.93 -16.61
CA TRP A 177 19.79 3.95 -15.78
C TRP A 177 19.74 3.58 -14.29
N ASP A 178 19.80 2.29 -13.93
CA ASP A 178 19.61 1.87 -12.53
C ASP A 178 20.38 0.60 -12.12
N PRO A 179 21.34 0.70 -11.19
CA PRO A 179 22.15 1.89 -10.95
C PRO A 179 22.99 2.20 -12.19
N PRO A 180 23.40 3.46 -12.43
CA PRO A 180 24.26 3.82 -13.54
C PRO A 180 25.64 3.15 -13.41
N SER A 181 25.78 1.96 -14.01
CA SER A 181 26.93 1.08 -13.91
C SER A 181 27.35 0.61 -15.31
N SER A 182 28.66 0.43 -15.51
CA SER A 182 29.20 -0.16 -16.75
C SER A 182 29.24 -1.69 -16.71
N TYR A 183 28.83 -2.31 -15.60
CA TYR A 183 28.86 -3.77 -15.41
C TYR A 183 27.56 -4.23 -14.76
N GLN A 184 27.19 -5.50 -15.03
CA GLN A 184 26.07 -6.16 -14.39
C GLN A 184 26.27 -6.21 -12.87
N SER A 185 25.36 -5.60 -12.13
CA SER A 185 25.41 -5.44 -10.68
C SER A 185 24.00 -5.53 -10.11
N PRO A 186 23.47 -6.75 -9.91
CA PRO A 186 22.16 -6.93 -9.31
C PRO A 186 22.02 -6.14 -8.02
N HIS A 187 20.86 -5.56 -7.81
CA HIS A 187 20.64 -4.61 -6.73
C HIS A 187 19.25 -4.72 -6.11
N ILE A 188 19.14 -4.22 -4.89
CA ILE A 188 17.86 -3.95 -4.24
C ILE A 188 17.69 -2.45 -4.22
N GLY A 189 16.62 -1.97 -4.85
CA GLY A 189 16.32 -0.57 -5.07
C GLY A 189 15.12 -0.09 -4.25
N ILE A 190 15.08 1.20 -3.95
CA ILE A 190 13.89 1.91 -3.47
C ILE A 190 13.48 2.89 -4.56
N ASP A 191 12.30 2.66 -5.13
CA ASP A 191 11.73 3.44 -6.22
C ASP A 191 10.70 4.41 -5.66
N VAL A 192 10.80 5.68 -6.05
CA VAL A 192 9.86 6.73 -5.62
C VAL A 192 9.30 7.44 -6.84
N GLY A 193 8.22 6.87 -7.39
CA GLY A 193 7.54 7.33 -8.59
C GLY A 193 8.34 7.24 -9.89
N SER A 194 9.54 6.70 -9.85
CA SER A 194 10.40 6.43 -11.02
C SER A 194 10.90 4.99 -10.95
N ILE A 195 11.21 4.40 -12.10
CA ILE A 195 12.01 3.15 -12.18
C ILE A 195 13.50 3.39 -11.88
N ASP A 196 13.90 4.65 -11.66
CA ASP A 196 15.25 4.94 -11.21
C ASP A 196 15.25 4.96 -9.68
N SER A 197 15.93 4.00 -9.06
CA SER A 197 16.08 3.89 -7.62
C SER A 197 16.65 5.17 -7.01
N VAL A 198 15.99 5.70 -5.98
CA VAL A 198 16.51 6.85 -5.20
C VAL A 198 17.57 6.43 -4.17
N ALA A 199 17.58 5.14 -3.81
CA ALA A 199 18.59 4.50 -2.99
C ALA A 199 18.65 3.03 -3.35
N TYR A 200 19.85 2.45 -3.37
CA TYR A 200 20.05 1.04 -3.67
C TYR A 200 21.19 0.44 -2.86
N THR A 201 21.21 -0.88 -2.77
CA THR A 201 22.32 -1.68 -2.24
C THR A 201 22.58 -2.88 -3.15
N GLN A 202 23.77 -3.46 -3.06
CA GLN A 202 24.09 -4.67 -3.82
C GLN A 202 23.20 -5.83 -3.37
N TRP A 203 22.64 -6.55 -4.34
CA TRP A 203 21.91 -7.79 -4.11
C TRP A 203 22.83 -8.98 -4.41
N PRO A 204 23.15 -9.85 -3.42
CA PRO A 204 24.14 -10.91 -3.61
C PRO A 204 23.61 -12.13 -4.39
N ILE A 205 22.53 -11.98 -5.18
CA ILE A 205 21.85 -13.10 -5.86
C ILE A 205 22.79 -13.96 -6.73
N ASN A 206 23.85 -13.37 -7.30
CA ASN A 206 24.83 -14.07 -8.12
C ASN A 206 25.86 -14.88 -7.31
N PHE A 207 25.91 -14.69 -6.00
CA PHE A 207 26.91 -15.30 -5.12
C PHE A 207 26.32 -16.27 -4.10
N VAL A 208 24.99 -16.34 -4.02
CA VAL A 208 24.28 -17.31 -3.19
C VAL A 208 24.14 -18.65 -3.92
N GLN A 209 23.94 -19.73 -3.15
CA GLN A 209 23.75 -21.07 -3.72
C GLN A 209 22.48 -21.12 -4.59
N LYS A 210 22.37 -22.14 -5.45
CA LYS A 210 21.20 -22.33 -6.31
C LYS A 210 19.90 -22.41 -5.50
N ASN A 211 18.88 -21.66 -5.93
CA ASN A 211 17.55 -21.59 -5.32
C ASN A 211 17.57 -21.30 -3.80
N PRO A 212 18.28 -20.25 -3.35
CA PRO A 212 18.31 -19.92 -1.95
C PRO A 212 16.98 -19.25 -1.56
N ILE A 213 16.51 -19.52 -0.35
CA ILE A 213 15.36 -18.80 0.20
C ILE A 213 15.87 -17.45 0.72
N GLY A 214 15.46 -16.38 0.06
CA GLY A 214 15.66 -15.02 0.55
C GLY A 214 14.56 -14.63 1.52
N GLU A 215 14.91 -13.93 2.59
CA GLU A 215 13.97 -13.37 3.57
C GLU A 215 14.08 -11.85 3.53
N ALA A 216 13.01 -11.17 3.16
CA ALA A 216 12.92 -9.72 3.12
C ALA A 216 12.05 -9.19 4.26
N SER A 217 12.47 -8.08 4.87
CA SER A 217 11.68 -7.26 5.78
C SER A 217 11.74 -5.81 5.34
N ILE A 218 10.58 -5.18 5.16
CA ILE A 218 10.44 -3.78 4.78
C ILE A 218 9.65 -3.07 5.88
N ASN A 219 10.18 -1.96 6.37
CA ASN A 219 9.60 -1.19 7.46
C ASN A 219 9.53 0.28 7.07
N TYR A 220 8.38 0.91 7.33
CA TYR A 220 8.22 2.35 7.24
C TYR A 220 7.90 2.93 8.61
N ASN A 221 8.74 3.84 9.06
CA ASN A 221 8.51 4.59 10.28
C ASN A 221 7.95 5.98 9.95
N SER A 222 6.70 6.24 10.36
CA SER A 222 5.94 7.44 10.00
C SER A 222 6.53 8.75 10.57
N GLU A 223 7.11 8.67 11.77
CA GLU A 223 7.71 9.81 12.48
C GLU A 223 8.98 10.31 11.79
N SER A 224 9.90 9.38 11.50
CA SER A 224 11.16 9.67 10.81
C SER A 224 11.04 9.69 9.28
N LYS A 225 9.89 9.24 8.74
CA LYS A 225 9.63 9.03 7.31
C LYS A 225 10.65 8.10 6.66
N SER A 226 11.22 7.19 7.44
CA SER A 226 12.26 6.27 6.97
C SER A 226 11.64 4.99 6.43
N LEU A 227 11.87 4.71 5.16
CA LEU A 227 11.61 3.41 4.53
C LEU A 227 12.91 2.60 4.56
N SER A 228 12.90 1.44 5.20
CA SER A 228 14.06 0.58 5.39
C SER A 228 13.78 -0.82 4.89
N VAL A 229 14.73 -1.38 4.15
CA VAL A 229 14.68 -2.72 3.56
C VAL A 229 15.86 -3.52 4.11
N PHE A 230 15.58 -4.72 4.58
CA PHE A 230 16.56 -5.70 5.02
C PHE A 230 16.31 -7.02 4.31
N VAL A 231 17.35 -7.62 3.75
CA VAL A 231 17.27 -8.90 3.06
C VAL A 231 18.35 -9.81 3.58
N ALA A 232 18.00 -11.04 3.93
CA ALA A 232 18.92 -12.06 4.41
C ALA A 232 18.81 -13.35 3.61
N TYR A 233 19.91 -14.08 3.55
CA TYR A 233 19.98 -15.45 3.04
C TYR A 233 20.56 -16.36 4.13
N PRO A 234 19.72 -16.84 5.07
CA PRO A 234 20.19 -17.62 6.21
C PRO A 234 20.99 -18.86 5.79
N GLY A 235 22.13 -19.08 6.45
CA GLY A 235 22.99 -20.25 6.17
C GLY A 235 23.90 -20.12 4.95
N THR A 236 24.00 -18.93 4.34
CA THR A 236 24.97 -18.64 3.27
C THR A 236 26.12 -17.75 3.76
N GLU A 237 27.23 -17.68 3.02
CA GLU A 237 28.34 -16.75 3.34
C GLU A 237 27.92 -15.27 3.26
N TRP A 238 26.86 -14.98 2.49
CA TRP A 238 26.28 -13.66 2.30
C TRP A 238 25.07 -13.48 3.22
N ASN A 239 25.36 -13.15 4.48
CA ASN A 239 24.33 -13.17 5.53
C ASN A 239 23.18 -12.19 5.28
N SER A 240 23.46 -10.94 4.90
CA SER A 240 22.42 -9.94 4.68
C SER A 240 22.90 -8.67 3.96
N THR A 241 21.94 -7.90 3.45
CA THR A 241 22.12 -6.55 2.91
C THR A 241 20.93 -5.67 3.33
N SER A 242 21.14 -4.36 3.33
CA SER A 242 20.07 -3.40 3.64
C SER A 242 20.24 -2.09 2.89
N VAL A 243 19.12 -1.40 2.70
CA VAL A 243 19.04 -0.05 2.14
C VAL A 243 17.93 0.71 2.85
N SER A 244 18.08 2.03 2.97
CA SER A 244 17.02 2.87 3.52
C SER A 244 16.97 4.22 2.81
N PHE A 245 15.81 4.85 2.85
CA PHE A 245 15.60 6.18 2.27
C PHE A 245 14.54 6.95 3.06
N VAL A 246 14.74 8.26 3.21
CA VAL A 246 13.77 9.14 3.87
C VAL A 246 12.79 9.66 2.83
N VAL A 247 11.55 9.19 2.88
CA VAL A 247 10.48 9.54 1.95
C VAL A 247 9.17 9.84 2.68
N ASP A 248 8.60 11.00 2.38
CA ASP A 248 7.26 11.36 2.83
C ASP A 248 6.23 10.70 1.90
N LEU A 249 5.58 9.61 2.31
CA LEU A 249 4.66 8.87 1.43
C LEU A 249 3.48 9.73 0.93
N ARG A 250 3.12 10.80 1.66
CA ARG A 250 2.06 11.75 1.25
C ARG A 250 2.42 12.55 0.00
N SER A 251 3.70 12.70 -0.31
CA SER A 251 4.13 13.43 -1.51
C SER A 251 4.05 12.58 -2.78
N VAL A 252 3.74 11.29 -2.65
CA VAL A 252 3.80 10.30 -3.74
C VAL A 252 2.48 9.55 -3.89
N LEU A 253 1.94 9.03 -2.79
CA LEU A 253 0.81 8.10 -2.78
C LEU A 253 -0.52 8.80 -2.44
N PRO A 254 -1.66 8.31 -2.97
CA PRO A 254 -2.98 8.71 -2.47
C PRO A 254 -3.21 8.18 -1.03
N GLU A 255 -4.26 8.67 -0.35
CA GLU A 255 -4.61 8.25 1.02
C GLU A 255 -4.84 6.73 1.11
N TRP A 256 -5.52 6.17 0.12
CA TRP A 256 -5.83 4.75 0.06
C TRP A 256 -5.05 4.04 -1.04
N VAL A 257 -4.35 2.98 -0.65
CA VAL A 257 -3.43 2.23 -1.50
C VAL A 257 -3.73 0.73 -1.47
N ARG A 258 -3.09 0.01 -2.39
CA ARG A 258 -2.90 -1.43 -2.33
C ARG A 258 -1.42 -1.75 -2.30
N VAL A 259 -1.12 -2.89 -1.69
CA VAL A 259 0.20 -3.48 -1.65
C VAL A 259 0.20 -4.79 -2.42
N GLY A 260 1.36 -5.16 -2.95
CA GLY A 260 1.49 -6.39 -3.71
C GLY A 260 2.88 -6.61 -4.25
N PHE A 261 2.97 -7.60 -5.13
CA PHE A 261 4.19 -7.94 -5.85
C PHE A 261 3.97 -7.81 -7.35
N SER A 262 5.00 -7.37 -8.06
CA SER A 262 5.06 -7.36 -9.52
C SER A 262 6.38 -7.94 -9.97
N ALA A 263 6.41 -8.63 -11.10
CA ALA A 263 7.65 -9.11 -11.68
C ALA A 263 7.54 -9.14 -13.20
N ALA A 264 8.70 -9.09 -13.84
CA ALA A 264 8.79 -9.22 -15.28
C ALA A 264 10.03 -9.97 -15.73
N THR A 265 9.94 -10.52 -16.94
CA THR A 265 11.09 -10.97 -17.73
C THR A 265 11.12 -10.22 -19.05
N GLY A 266 12.33 -10.00 -19.57
CA GLY A 266 12.61 -9.44 -20.88
C GLY A 266 13.06 -10.55 -21.82
N GLN A 267 14.21 -10.34 -22.47
CA GLN A 267 14.88 -11.39 -23.25
C GLN A 267 15.70 -12.32 -22.36
N LEU A 268 16.25 -11.79 -21.28
CA LEU A 268 16.77 -12.57 -20.17
C LEU A 268 15.60 -12.98 -19.26
N VAL A 269 15.80 -14.08 -18.54
CA VAL A 269 14.72 -14.74 -17.82
C VAL A 269 15.20 -15.31 -16.49
N GLU A 270 14.31 -15.26 -15.51
CA GLU A 270 14.39 -15.97 -14.25
C GLU A 270 12.97 -16.19 -13.70
N THR A 271 12.83 -17.09 -12.72
CA THR A 271 11.54 -17.26 -12.03
C THR A 271 11.47 -16.41 -10.79
N HIS A 272 10.29 -15.88 -10.49
CA HIS A 272 10.04 -15.08 -9.29
C HIS A 272 8.92 -15.73 -8.47
N GLU A 273 9.30 -16.34 -7.34
CA GLU A 273 8.39 -17.09 -6.49
C GLU A 273 8.32 -16.46 -5.08
N ILE A 274 7.11 -16.16 -4.61
CA ILE A 274 6.85 -15.72 -3.24
C ILE A 274 6.27 -16.91 -2.46
N ILE A 275 6.90 -17.24 -1.33
CA ILE A 275 6.59 -18.42 -0.51
C ILE A 275 5.56 -18.07 0.56
N ASN A 276 5.79 -16.96 1.27
CA ASN A 276 4.94 -16.45 2.33
C ASN A 276 4.96 -14.91 2.29
N TRP A 277 3.97 -14.30 2.93
CA TRP A 277 3.86 -12.85 3.00
C TRP A 277 3.06 -12.41 4.23
N SER A 278 3.62 -11.53 5.04
CA SER A 278 2.94 -10.83 6.11
C SER A 278 3.00 -9.33 5.90
N PHE A 279 1.97 -8.64 6.37
CA PHE A 279 1.90 -7.18 6.34
C PHE A 279 1.11 -6.70 7.56
N GLU A 280 1.55 -5.59 8.14
CA GLU A 280 0.82 -4.85 9.14
C GLU A 280 0.97 -3.34 8.90
N SER A 281 -0.10 -2.58 9.13
CA SER A 281 -0.08 -1.13 9.08
C SER A 281 -1.04 -0.54 10.13
N SER A 282 -0.65 0.59 10.69
CA SER A 282 -1.39 1.32 11.72
C SER A 282 -1.32 2.83 11.46
N LEU A 283 -2.49 3.46 11.27
CA LEU A 283 -2.68 4.91 11.12
C LEU A 283 -3.15 5.60 12.41
#